data_AF-A0A6C2TYM1-F1
#
_entry.id   AF-A0A6C2TYM1-F1
#
_cell.length_a   1.000
_cell.length_b   1.000
_cell.length_c   1.000
_cell.angle_alpha   90.00
_cell.angle_beta   90.00
_cell.angle_gamma   90.00
#
_symmetry.space_group_name_H-M   'P 1'
#
loop_
_entity.id
_entity.type
_entity.pdbx_description
1 polymer ?
#
loop_
_entity_poly.entity_id
_entity_poly.type
_entity_poly.pdbx_seq_one_letter_code
_entity_poly.pdbx_strand_id
1 'polypeptide(L)'
;MNVKINLNTCLANTIDGILVDCPHRERRGWGEVTVAAMYGDALPNFESGAFMDQYAQFMRDAQFKDGQIRGVINEEDRPFLMWKANSPITIWETFKMLGDKKILRDNYDSMRKWMEWMHQASNYETGGALKIGARGAREMPGLGDWCTPHGNFWDSSNSPDAAHFNNCTYAYMLDCSKKMAEALGETNDAETYADRLRV
;
A
#
# COMPACT_ATOMS: atom_id res chain seq x y z
N MET A 1 -2.79 -15.53 23.88
CA MET A 1 -1.77 -15.71 22.82
C MET A 1 -0.39 -15.56 23.46
N ASN A 2 0.61 -16.35 23.10
CA ASN A 2 1.92 -16.30 23.73
C ASN A 2 2.79 -15.23 23.05
N VAL A 3 3.09 -14.14 23.77
CA VAL A 3 3.87 -12.99 23.26
C VAL A 3 5.21 -13.43 22.63
N LYS A 4 5.85 -14.47 23.18
CA LYS A 4 7.12 -15.00 22.63
C LYS A 4 6.96 -15.61 21.24
N ILE A 5 5.83 -16.26 20.97
CA ILE A 5 5.57 -16.86 19.66
C ILE A 5 5.37 -15.75 18.62
N ASN A 6 4.56 -14.75 18.92
CA ASN A 6 4.31 -13.63 18.00
C ASN A 6 5.61 -12.87 17.70
N LEU A 7 6.41 -12.59 18.72
CA LEU A 7 7.71 -11.92 18.54
C LEU A 7 8.63 -12.75 17.65
N ASN A 8 8.76 -14.06 17.91
CA ASN A 8 9.61 -14.94 17.10
C ASN A 8 9.12 -15.01 15.64
N THR A 9 7.81 -15.04 15.42
CA THR A 9 7.23 -15.01 14.07
C THR A 9 7.54 -13.70 13.36
N CYS A 10 7.31 -12.56 14.02
CA CYS A 10 7.61 -11.24 13.47
C CYS A 10 9.10 -11.10 13.12
N LEU A 11 9.99 -11.54 14.01
CA LEU A 11 11.44 -11.55 13.77
C LEU A 11 11.84 -12.49 12.63
N ALA A 12 11.27 -13.69 12.55
CA ALA A 12 11.57 -14.63 11.48
C ALA A 12 11.18 -14.08 10.10
N ASN A 13 10.06 -13.34 10.03
CA ASN A 13 9.57 -12.69 8.82
C ASN A 13 10.17 -11.31 8.57
N THR A 14 11.08 -10.84 9.42
CA THR A 14 11.80 -9.57 9.22
C THR A 14 13.24 -9.87 8.82
N ILE A 15 13.54 -9.76 7.53
CA ILE A 15 14.85 -10.09 6.96
C ILE A 15 15.40 -8.84 6.27
N ASP A 16 16.67 -8.51 6.55
CA ASP A 16 17.35 -7.34 5.98
C ASP A 16 16.59 -6.02 6.16
N GLY A 17 15.86 -5.89 7.27
CA GLY A 17 15.06 -4.70 7.58
C GLY A 17 13.80 -4.55 6.73
N ILE A 18 13.33 -5.64 6.12
CA ILE A 18 12.10 -5.71 5.32
C ILE A 18 11.20 -6.80 5.90
N LEU A 19 9.91 -6.53 6.00
CA LEU A 19 8.93 -7.58 6.30
C LEU A 19 8.67 -8.39 5.02
N VAL A 20 8.87 -9.70 5.10
CA VAL A 20 8.74 -10.62 3.95
C VAL A 20 7.52 -11.54 4.07
N ASP A 21 7.02 -12.00 2.93
CA ASP A 21 5.90 -12.96 2.83
C ASP A 21 6.15 -14.27 3.58
N CYS A 22 7.34 -14.83 3.42
CA CYS A 22 7.72 -16.07 4.09
C CYS A 22 9.23 -16.13 4.32
N PRO A 23 9.67 -16.76 5.43
CA PRO A 23 11.07 -16.75 5.82
C PRO A 23 11.88 -17.85 5.11
N HIS A 24 11.20 -18.78 4.44
CA HIS A 24 11.83 -19.99 3.90
C HIS A 24 11.89 -20.05 2.37
N ARG A 25 10.93 -19.48 1.63
CA ARG A 25 10.84 -19.64 0.16
C ARG A 25 11.23 -18.39 -0.60
N GLU A 26 10.35 -17.39 -0.68
CA GLU A 26 10.58 -16.23 -1.56
C GLU A 26 11.37 -15.13 -0.85
N ARG A 27 11.08 -14.86 0.43
CA ARG A 27 11.70 -13.79 1.23
C ARG A 27 11.54 -12.43 0.54
N ARG A 28 10.34 -12.15 0.05
CA ARG A 28 10.02 -10.95 -0.73
C ARG A 28 9.22 -9.97 0.10
N GLY A 29 9.64 -8.71 0.05
CA GLY A 29 8.93 -7.59 0.68
C GLY A 29 7.72 -7.16 -0.12
N TRP A 30 6.73 -8.05 -0.18
CA TRP A 30 5.43 -7.78 -0.78
C TRP A 30 4.67 -6.73 0.06
N GLY A 31 4.22 -5.66 -0.59
CA GLY A 31 3.71 -4.49 0.12
C GLY A 31 2.42 -4.75 0.93
N GLU A 32 1.54 -5.65 0.49
CA GLU A 32 0.37 -5.99 1.33
C GLU A 32 0.74 -6.71 2.62
N VAL A 33 1.89 -7.42 2.67
CA VAL A 33 2.27 -8.16 3.88
C VAL A 33 2.55 -7.15 4.98
N THR A 34 3.20 -6.05 4.57
CA THR A 34 3.44 -4.91 5.46
C THR A 34 2.12 -4.26 5.86
N VAL A 35 1.19 -3.99 4.93
CA VAL A 35 -0.13 -3.45 5.28
C VAL A 35 -0.84 -4.34 6.31
N ALA A 36 -0.94 -5.64 6.03
CA ALA A 36 -1.64 -6.60 6.89
C ALA A 36 -0.98 -6.70 8.28
N ALA A 37 0.35 -6.84 8.34
CA ALA A 37 1.06 -6.92 9.61
C ALA A 37 0.97 -5.63 10.41
N MET A 38 1.03 -4.46 9.77
CA MET A 38 0.96 -3.18 10.49
C MET A 38 -0.38 -2.95 11.16
N TYR A 39 -1.50 -3.33 10.54
CA TYR A 39 -2.82 -3.28 11.20
C TYR A 39 -3.03 -4.42 12.21
N GLY A 40 -2.36 -5.55 12.00
CA GLY A 40 -2.53 -6.75 12.81
C GLY A 40 -1.53 -6.85 13.95
N ASP A 41 -0.43 -7.54 13.71
CA ASP A 41 0.46 -8.04 14.75
C ASP A 41 1.71 -7.18 14.99
N ALA A 42 2.04 -6.24 14.11
CA ALA A 42 3.22 -5.40 14.25
C ALA A 42 3.00 -4.16 15.13
N LEU A 43 2.40 -3.08 14.62
CA LEU A 43 2.23 -1.82 15.38
C LEU A 43 1.50 -2.00 16.73
N PRO A 44 0.46 -2.87 16.84
CA PRO A 44 -0.23 -3.04 18.11
C PRO A 44 0.57 -3.80 19.18
N ASN A 45 1.59 -4.58 18.81
CA ASN A 45 2.32 -5.43 19.76
C ASN A 45 3.79 -5.04 19.96
N PHE A 46 4.39 -4.25 19.05
CA PHE A 46 5.83 -3.95 19.07
C PHE A 46 6.11 -2.46 18.81
N GLU A 47 7.17 -1.97 19.44
CA GLU A 47 7.72 -0.63 19.19
C GLU A 47 8.44 -0.58 17.84
N SER A 48 7.68 -0.47 16.75
CA SER A 48 8.19 -0.62 15.38
C SER A 48 8.53 0.70 14.69
N GLY A 49 8.55 1.83 15.40
CA GLY A 49 8.70 3.16 14.77
C GLY A 49 9.96 3.34 13.93
N ALA A 50 11.13 2.99 14.48
CA ALA A 50 12.39 3.07 13.75
C ALA A 50 12.44 2.09 12.56
N PHE A 51 11.87 0.89 12.73
CA PHE A 51 11.74 -0.08 11.65
C PHE A 51 10.88 0.47 10.51
N MET A 52 9.76 1.12 10.83
CA MET A 52 8.87 1.71 9.83
C MET A 52 9.47 2.92 9.12
N ASP A 53 10.28 3.73 9.80
CA ASP A 53 11.01 4.84 9.17
C ASP A 53 12.01 4.32 8.12
N GLN A 54 12.76 3.27 8.46
CA GLN A 54 13.68 2.61 7.53
C GLN A 54 12.93 1.92 6.37
N TYR A 55 11.87 1.17 6.66
CA TYR A 55 11.08 0.49 5.65
C TYR A 55 10.46 1.49 4.66
N ALA A 56 9.92 2.61 5.17
CA ALA A 56 9.40 3.68 4.35
C ALA A 56 10.48 4.31 3.47
N GLN A 57 11.72 4.42 3.96
CA GLN A 57 12.85 4.86 3.14
C GLN A 57 13.10 3.93 1.96
N PHE A 58 13.11 2.61 2.18
CA PHE A 58 13.25 1.65 1.07
C PHE A 58 12.13 1.80 0.04
N MET A 59 10.89 2.10 0.46
CA MET A 59 9.78 2.31 -0.49
C MET A 59 10.04 3.53 -1.38
N ARG A 60 10.56 4.62 -0.81
CA ARG A 60 10.93 5.84 -1.55
C ARG A 60 12.09 5.58 -2.51
N ASP A 61 13.13 4.90 -2.03
CA ASP A 61 14.33 4.60 -2.81
C ASP A 61 14.01 3.67 -4.00
N ALA A 62 13.03 2.79 -3.85
CA ALA A 62 12.60 1.86 -4.89
C ALA A 62 11.52 2.44 -5.82
N GLN A 63 10.94 3.60 -5.51
CA GLN A 63 9.89 4.24 -6.30
C GLN A 63 10.36 4.49 -7.75
N PHE A 64 9.48 4.22 -8.70
CA PHE A 64 9.78 4.48 -10.11
C PHE A 64 9.84 5.99 -10.41
N LYS A 65 10.59 6.34 -11.45
CA LYS A 65 10.76 7.73 -11.90
C LYS A 65 9.44 8.41 -12.31
N ASP A 66 8.45 7.63 -12.74
CA ASP A 66 7.12 8.09 -13.11
C ASP A 66 6.15 8.18 -11.90
N GLY A 67 6.64 7.94 -10.69
CA GLY A 67 5.87 8.05 -9.46
C GLY A 67 5.25 6.75 -8.97
N GLN A 68 5.32 5.66 -9.74
CA GLN A 68 4.75 4.39 -9.29
C GLN A 68 5.46 3.84 -8.06
N ILE A 69 4.68 3.41 -7.07
CA ILE A 69 5.18 2.60 -5.96
C ILE A 69 5.28 1.15 -6.41
N ARG A 70 6.27 0.44 -5.88
CA ARG A 70 6.47 -0.99 -6.17
C ARG A 70 5.56 -1.88 -5.33
N GLY A 71 5.09 -2.96 -5.94
CA GLY A 71 4.37 -4.02 -5.21
C GLY A 71 5.32 -4.93 -4.42
N VAL A 72 6.58 -5.02 -4.84
CA VAL A 72 7.66 -5.76 -4.17
C VAL A 72 8.91 -4.90 -4.09
N ILE A 73 9.41 -4.70 -2.87
CA ILE A 73 10.48 -3.74 -2.61
C ILE A 73 11.88 -4.26 -3.03
N ASN A 74 12.09 -5.58 -2.96
CA ASN A 74 13.38 -6.24 -3.17
C ASN A 74 13.38 -7.26 -4.35
N GLU A 75 12.48 -7.10 -5.32
CA GLU A 75 12.43 -7.90 -6.55
C GLU A 75 11.98 -7.02 -7.73
N GLU A 76 11.84 -7.59 -8.93
CA GLU A 76 11.02 -7.05 -10.00
C GLU A 76 9.59 -6.72 -9.55
N ASP A 77 9.04 -5.67 -10.13
CA ASP A 77 7.73 -5.15 -9.74
C ASP A 77 6.58 -6.05 -10.22
N ARG A 78 5.41 -5.85 -9.61
CA ARG A 78 4.14 -6.51 -9.96
C ARG A 78 3.02 -5.47 -10.02
N PRO A 79 2.15 -5.50 -11.04
CA PRO A 79 1.14 -4.47 -11.26
C PRO A 79 -0.14 -4.72 -10.43
N PHE A 80 0.00 -5.01 -9.14
CA PHE A 80 -1.14 -5.33 -8.27
C PHE A 80 -1.36 -4.18 -7.29
N LEU A 81 -2.53 -3.53 -7.37
CA LEU A 81 -2.80 -2.30 -6.63
C LEU A 81 -2.69 -2.48 -5.13
N MET A 82 -3.28 -3.52 -4.56
CA MET A 82 -3.24 -3.75 -3.10
C MET A 82 -1.81 -3.83 -2.56
N TRP A 83 -0.90 -4.44 -3.31
CA TRP A 83 0.51 -4.51 -2.93
C TRP A 83 1.18 -3.14 -2.99
N LYS A 84 0.84 -2.33 -4.00
CA LYS A 84 1.36 -0.96 -4.15
C LYS A 84 0.71 0.04 -3.17
N ALA A 85 -0.47 -0.28 -2.64
CA ALA A 85 -1.24 0.57 -1.73
C ALA A 85 -0.58 0.73 -0.34
N ASN A 86 0.49 -0.01 -0.07
CA ASN A 86 1.36 0.15 1.09
C ASN A 86 1.75 1.63 1.34
N SER A 87 2.00 2.37 0.26
CA SER A 87 1.92 3.82 0.27
C SER A 87 0.59 4.25 -0.38
N PRO A 88 -0.25 5.05 0.28
CA PRO A 88 -0.03 5.75 1.55
C PRO A 88 -0.45 4.99 2.82
N ILE A 89 -1.13 3.83 2.71
CA ILE A 89 -1.89 3.22 3.82
C ILE A 89 -1.04 3.01 5.07
N THR A 90 0.14 2.42 4.90
CA THR A 90 1.03 2.07 6.02
C THR A 90 1.68 3.31 6.62
N ILE A 91 1.98 4.33 5.81
CA ILE A 91 2.55 5.60 6.29
C ILE A 91 1.56 6.31 7.20
N TRP A 92 0.30 6.40 6.76
CA TRP A 92 -0.76 7.01 7.54
C TRP A 92 -1.04 6.23 8.83
N GLU A 93 -1.08 4.90 8.78
CA GLU A 93 -1.30 4.09 9.98
C GLU A 93 -0.16 4.21 10.99
N THR A 94 1.09 4.21 10.51
CA THR A 94 2.26 4.43 11.37
C THR A 94 2.17 5.77 12.09
N PHE A 95 1.80 6.84 11.38
CA PHE A 95 1.59 8.15 11.99
C PHE A 95 0.44 8.13 12.99
N LYS A 96 -0.71 7.52 12.67
CA LYS A 96 -1.84 7.42 13.59
C LYS A 96 -1.47 6.74 14.90
N MET A 97 -0.67 5.68 14.82
CA MET A 97 -0.28 4.89 15.98
C MET A 97 0.81 5.55 16.83
N LEU A 98 1.78 6.21 16.20
CA LEU A 98 2.99 6.71 16.88
C LEU A 98 3.04 8.24 17.04
N GLY A 99 2.24 8.98 16.28
CA GLY A 99 2.13 10.44 16.36
C GLY A 99 3.29 11.24 15.76
N ASP A 100 4.34 10.60 15.25
CA ASP A 100 5.49 11.31 14.69
C ASP A 100 5.22 11.83 13.28
N LYS A 101 5.02 13.15 13.15
CA LYS A 101 4.82 13.82 11.85
C LYS A 101 6.00 13.69 10.89
N LYS A 102 7.20 13.28 11.35
CA LYS A 102 8.36 13.05 10.49
C LYS A 102 8.04 12.01 9.41
N ILE A 103 7.38 10.91 9.76
CA ILE A 103 7.04 9.86 8.77
C ILE A 103 6.13 10.40 7.66
N LEU A 104 5.26 11.36 7.98
CA LEU A 104 4.43 12.00 6.97
C LEU A 104 5.28 12.90 6.05
N ARG A 105 6.08 13.79 6.63
CA ARG A 105 6.91 14.75 5.87
C ARG A 105 7.87 14.05 4.94
N ASP A 106 8.56 13.03 5.43
CA ASP A 106 9.59 12.32 4.67
C ASP A 106 9.02 11.53 3.49
N ASN A 107 7.75 11.13 3.56
CA ASN A 107 7.07 10.35 2.53
C ASN A 107 6.11 11.16 1.65
N TYR A 108 5.89 12.44 1.96
CA TYR A 108 4.82 13.21 1.33
C TYR A 108 5.02 13.37 -0.18
N ASP A 109 6.22 13.76 -0.62
CA ASP A 109 6.51 13.93 -2.05
C ASP A 109 6.38 12.61 -2.84
N SER A 110 6.82 11.51 -2.24
CA SER A 110 6.67 10.15 -2.81
C SER A 110 5.20 9.78 -2.95
N MET A 111 4.39 10.03 -1.91
CA MET A 111 2.94 9.82 -1.92
C MET A 111 2.27 10.66 -3.01
N ARG A 112 2.59 11.96 -3.14
CA ARG A 112 1.98 12.82 -4.17
C ARG A 112 2.23 12.29 -5.59
N LYS A 113 3.47 11.92 -5.91
CA LYS A 113 3.83 11.33 -7.21
C LYS A 113 3.04 10.06 -7.50
N TRP A 114 2.83 9.24 -6.47
CA TRP A 114 2.05 8.03 -6.59
C TRP A 114 0.57 8.31 -6.83
N MET A 115 -0.02 9.24 -6.08
CA MET A 115 -1.42 9.61 -6.24
C MET A 115 -1.69 10.30 -7.58
N GLU A 116 -0.75 11.07 -8.10
CA GLU A 116 -0.80 11.63 -9.46
C GLU A 116 -0.84 10.52 -10.52
N TRP A 117 0.04 9.52 -10.41
CA TRP A 117 0.02 8.37 -11.31
C TRP A 117 -1.31 7.62 -11.24
N MET A 118 -1.84 7.39 -10.02
CA MET A 118 -3.13 6.74 -9.80
C MET A 118 -4.30 7.54 -10.40
N HIS A 119 -4.24 8.86 -10.35
CA HIS A 119 -5.21 9.73 -11.00
C HIS A 119 -5.21 9.50 -12.52
N GLN A 120 -4.03 9.48 -13.14
CA GLN A 120 -3.86 9.20 -14.58
C GLN A 120 -4.28 7.78 -14.96
N ALA A 121 -4.12 6.81 -14.05
CA ALA A 121 -4.58 5.43 -14.16
C ALA A 121 -6.10 5.26 -13.91
N SER A 122 -6.87 6.34 -13.92
CA SER A 122 -8.31 6.33 -13.70
C SER A 122 -9.09 7.06 -14.81
N ASN A 123 -10.40 6.83 -14.86
CA ASN A 123 -11.33 7.46 -15.80
C ASN A 123 -11.95 8.74 -15.23
N TYR A 124 -11.18 9.52 -14.46
CA TYR A 124 -11.67 10.72 -13.76
C TYR A 124 -12.34 11.74 -14.69
N GLU A 125 -11.77 11.98 -15.87
CA GLU A 125 -12.30 12.91 -16.89
C GLU A 125 -13.74 12.59 -17.33
N THR A 126 -14.15 11.32 -17.23
CA THR A 126 -15.51 10.87 -17.57
C THR A 126 -16.36 10.58 -16.33
N GLY A 127 -15.92 11.01 -15.15
CA GLY A 127 -16.59 10.71 -13.89
C GLY A 127 -16.49 9.24 -13.46
N GLY A 128 -15.47 8.52 -13.93
CA GLY A 128 -15.31 7.09 -13.73
C GLY A 128 -14.23 6.70 -12.71
N ALA A 129 -14.23 5.42 -12.34
CA ALA A 129 -13.30 4.83 -11.38
C ALA A 129 -11.94 4.45 -12.03
N LEU A 130 -11.22 3.46 -11.49
CA LEU A 130 -9.95 3.01 -12.09
C LEU A 130 -10.12 2.47 -13.52
N LYS A 131 -9.07 2.64 -14.35
CA LYS A 131 -8.94 1.91 -15.62
C LYS A 131 -8.58 0.47 -15.30
N ILE A 132 -9.44 -0.47 -15.70
CA ILE A 132 -9.27 -1.89 -15.41
C ILE A 132 -8.61 -2.58 -16.60
N GLY A 133 -7.50 -3.27 -16.35
CA GLY A 133 -6.82 -4.08 -17.37
C GLY A 133 -7.65 -5.27 -17.85
N ALA A 134 -7.15 -6.00 -18.84
CA ALA A 134 -7.87 -7.15 -19.37
C ALA A 134 -8.02 -8.26 -18.30
N ARG A 135 -9.19 -8.92 -18.26
CA ARG A 135 -9.45 -10.02 -17.32
C ARG A 135 -8.46 -11.17 -17.57
N GLY A 136 -7.88 -11.68 -16.48
CA GLY A 136 -6.85 -12.72 -16.51
C GLY A 136 -5.47 -12.22 -16.96
N ALA A 137 -5.37 -10.99 -17.49
CA ALA A 137 -4.08 -10.36 -17.74
C ALA A 137 -3.48 -9.88 -16.41
N ARG A 138 -2.16 -9.96 -16.33
CA ARG A 138 -1.38 -9.43 -15.19
C ARG A 138 -1.13 -7.94 -15.41
N GLU A 139 -2.21 -7.19 -15.53
CA GLU A 139 -2.22 -5.74 -15.74
C GLU A 139 -2.87 -5.07 -14.53
N MET A 140 -2.53 -3.80 -14.31
CA MET A 140 -3.14 -2.98 -13.26
C MET A 140 -4.67 -2.89 -13.44
N PRO A 141 -5.49 -2.92 -12.37
CA PRO A 141 -5.12 -3.02 -10.95
C PRO A 141 -4.90 -4.44 -10.41
N GLY A 142 -5.22 -5.48 -11.18
CA GLY A 142 -4.76 -6.85 -10.92
C GLY A 142 -5.67 -7.69 -10.02
N LEU A 143 -5.06 -8.43 -9.08
CA LEU A 143 -5.63 -9.60 -8.39
C LEU A 143 -6.85 -9.33 -7.49
N GLY A 144 -6.92 -8.17 -6.83
CA GLY A 144 -7.95 -7.89 -5.83
C GLY A 144 -7.77 -8.70 -4.54
N ASP A 145 -8.84 -9.28 -4.00
CA ASP A 145 -8.82 -10.14 -2.81
C ASP A 145 -8.29 -11.54 -3.16
N TRP A 146 -6.99 -11.73 -2.95
CA TRP A 146 -6.24 -12.92 -3.35
C TRP A 146 -6.38 -14.07 -2.35
N CYS A 147 -6.55 -15.30 -2.86
CA CYS A 147 -6.65 -16.53 -2.05
C CYS A 147 -7.81 -16.55 -1.05
N THR A 148 -9.01 -16.15 -1.47
CA THR A 148 -10.22 -16.27 -0.64
C THR A 148 -10.55 -17.75 -0.33
N PRO A 149 -11.30 -18.04 0.76
CA PRO A 149 -11.72 -19.41 1.08
C PRO A 149 -12.55 -20.11 -0.02
N HIS A 150 -13.16 -19.34 -0.92
CA HIS A 150 -13.94 -19.84 -2.05
C HIS A 150 -13.15 -19.98 -3.35
N GLY A 151 -11.86 -19.61 -3.32
CA GLY A 151 -10.94 -19.68 -4.45
C GLY A 151 -10.94 -18.40 -5.28
N ASN A 152 -9.81 -17.67 -5.23
CA ASN A 152 -9.45 -16.58 -6.14
C ASN A 152 -7.95 -16.68 -6.41
N PHE A 153 -7.58 -16.95 -7.66
CA PHE A 153 -6.18 -17.12 -8.09
C PHE A 153 -5.89 -16.25 -9.32
N TRP A 154 -4.93 -16.63 -10.14
CA TRP A 154 -4.42 -15.75 -11.20
C TRP A 154 -5.47 -15.34 -12.24
N ASP A 155 -6.46 -16.18 -12.49
CA ASP A 155 -7.58 -15.94 -13.40
C ASP A 155 -8.61 -14.94 -12.85
N SER A 156 -8.57 -14.63 -11.55
CA SER A 156 -9.39 -13.59 -10.92
C SER A 156 -8.84 -12.17 -11.16
N SER A 157 -7.62 -12.04 -11.70
CA SER A 157 -7.02 -10.75 -12.06
C SER A 157 -7.96 -9.95 -12.95
N ASN A 158 -8.26 -8.71 -12.56
CA ASN A 158 -9.19 -7.83 -13.27
C ASN A 158 -10.59 -8.42 -13.51
N SER A 159 -11.02 -9.40 -12.70
CA SER A 159 -12.43 -9.81 -12.64
C SER A 159 -13.30 -8.69 -12.06
N PRO A 160 -14.63 -8.73 -12.22
CA PRO A 160 -15.53 -7.73 -11.62
C PRO A 160 -15.32 -7.55 -10.11
N ASP A 161 -15.09 -8.65 -9.38
CA ASP A 161 -14.85 -8.61 -7.92
C ASP A 161 -13.49 -7.98 -7.60
N ALA A 162 -12.45 -8.31 -8.37
CA ALA A 162 -11.15 -7.68 -8.22
C ALA A 162 -11.19 -6.19 -8.56
N ALA A 163 -11.95 -5.79 -9.59
CA ALA A 163 -12.16 -4.40 -9.94
C ALA A 163 -12.89 -3.64 -8.82
N HIS A 164 -13.91 -4.26 -8.20
CA HIS A 164 -14.60 -3.69 -7.05
C HIS A 164 -13.64 -3.48 -5.86
N PHE A 165 -12.92 -4.52 -5.46
CA PHE A 165 -11.92 -4.47 -4.39
C PHE A 165 -10.87 -3.38 -4.61
N ASN A 166 -10.33 -3.30 -5.83
CA ASN A 166 -9.28 -2.34 -6.16
C ASN A 166 -9.79 -0.90 -6.17
N ASN A 167 -11.04 -0.65 -6.57
CA ASN A 167 -11.65 0.67 -6.43
C ASN A 167 -11.85 1.06 -4.96
N CYS A 168 -12.27 0.14 -4.09
CA CYS A 168 -12.32 0.38 -2.64
C CYS A 168 -10.94 0.68 -2.06
N THR A 169 -9.92 -0.06 -2.50
CA THR A 169 -8.53 0.17 -2.11
C THR A 169 -8.08 1.57 -2.51
N TYR A 170 -8.36 2.00 -3.75
CA TYR A 170 -8.00 3.33 -4.21
C TYR A 170 -8.72 4.45 -3.46
N ALA A 171 -10.02 4.29 -3.18
CA ALA A 171 -10.75 5.21 -2.32
C ALA A 171 -10.11 5.31 -0.93
N TYR A 172 -9.70 4.18 -0.35
CA TYR A 172 -9.03 4.20 0.95
C TYR A 172 -7.65 4.88 0.91
N MET A 173 -6.89 4.67 -0.17
CA MET A 173 -5.64 5.40 -0.40
C MET A 173 -5.88 6.91 -0.49
N LEU A 174 -6.89 7.36 -1.24
CA LEU A 174 -7.25 8.78 -1.32
C LEU A 174 -7.60 9.38 0.04
N ASP A 175 -8.36 8.66 0.86
CA ASP A 175 -8.71 9.10 2.22
C ASP A 175 -7.47 9.20 3.12
N CYS A 176 -6.54 8.25 3.04
CA CYS A 176 -5.26 8.32 3.74
C CYS A 176 -4.43 9.53 3.26
N SER A 177 -4.27 9.70 1.95
CA SER A 177 -3.52 10.83 1.36
C SER A 177 -4.11 12.19 1.73
N LYS A 178 -5.45 12.31 1.70
CA LYS A 178 -6.17 13.49 2.17
C LYS A 178 -5.82 13.81 3.62
N LYS A 179 -5.91 12.83 4.51
CA LYS A 179 -5.61 13.03 5.94
C LYS A 179 -4.14 13.35 6.19
N MET A 180 -3.23 12.77 5.41
CA MET A 180 -1.81 13.15 5.44
C MET A 180 -1.60 14.61 5.04
N ALA A 181 -2.25 15.05 3.95
CA ALA A 181 -2.19 16.43 3.49
C ALA A 181 -2.75 17.41 4.54
N GLU A 182 -3.91 17.11 5.13
CA GLU A 182 -4.50 17.89 6.23
C GLU A 182 -3.57 17.97 7.44
N ALA A 183 -2.94 16.86 7.85
CA ALA A 183 -2.03 16.81 8.99
C ALA A 183 -0.76 17.65 8.80
N LEU A 184 -0.36 17.89 7.54
CA LEU A 184 0.79 18.71 7.16
C LEU A 184 0.42 20.14 6.75
N GLY A 185 -0.86 20.46 6.57
CA GLY A 185 -1.33 21.78 6.15
C GLY A 185 -1.32 22.00 4.64
N GLU A 186 -1.28 20.93 3.85
CA GLU A 186 -1.22 20.94 2.38
C GLU A 186 -2.64 20.99 1.79
N THR A 187 -3.30 22.16 1.93
CA THR A 187 -4.75 22.31 1.69
C THR A 187 -5.17 21.98 0.26
N ASN A 188 -4.39 22.38 -0.74
CA ASN A 188 -4.74 22.15 -2.15
C ASN A 188 -4.74 20.65 -2.50
N ASP A 189 -3.78 19.90 -1.96
CA ASP A 189 -3.71 18.45 -2.17
C ASP A 189 -4.86 17.75 -1.43
N ALA A 190 -5.18 18.19 -0.20
CA ALA A 190 -6.32 17.67 0.55
C ALA A 190 -7.65 17.86 -0.20
N GLU A 191 -7.88 19.04 -0.79
CA GLU A 191 -9.04 19.31 -1.64
C GLU A 191 -9.06 18.41 -2.88
N THR A 192 -7.92 18.28 -3.57
CA THR A 192 -7.78 17.42 -4.75
C THR A 192 -8.16 15.96 -4.45
N TYR A 193 -7.65 15.40 -3.34
CA TYR A 193 -7.98 14.04 -2.93
C TYR A 193 -9.45 13.91 -2.48
N ALA A 194 -9.99 14.93 -1.80
CA ALA A 194 -11.39 14.95 -1.39
C ALA A 194 -12.36 15.01 -2.58
N ASP A 195 -12.02 15.76 -3.63
CA ASP A 195 -12.80 15.82 -4.86
C ASP A 195 -12.76 14.49 -5.60
N ARG A 196 -11.60 13.84 -5.67
CA ARG A 196 -11.49 12.54 -6.33
C ARG A 196 -12.30 11.45 -5.61
N LEU A 197 -12.46 11.52 -4.30
CA LEU A 197 -13.29 10.59 -3.51
C LEU A 197 -14.79 10.67 -3.80
N ARG A 198 -15.27 11.78 -4.38
CA ARG A 198 -16.71 11.97 -4.67
C ARG A 198 -17.16 11.29 -5.97
N VAL A 199 -16.20 10.83 -6.77
CA VAL A 199 -16.39 10.31 -8.14
C VAL A 199 -15.97 8.85 -8.18
#